data_AF-A0AAV9K0W3-F1
#
_entry.id   AF-A0AAV9K0W3-F1
#
_cell.length_a   1.000
_cell.length_b   1.000
_cell.length_c   1.000
_cell.angle_alpha   90.00
_cell.angle_beta   90.00
_cell.angle_gamma   90.00
#
_symmetry.space_group_name_H-M   'P 1'
#
loop_
_entity.id
_entity.type
_entity.pdbx_description
1 polymer ?
#
loop_
_entity_poly.entity_id
_entity_poly.type
_entity_poly.pdbx_seq_one_letter_code
_entity_poly.pdbx_strand_id
1 'polypeptide(L)' 'MELSSNDNGERKREICMELENLRHHLRDIDAQIHEARLIGRAGMLALLITRREFLYLKREVELETKYNIFYRRYL' A
#
# COMPACT_ATOMS: atom_id res chain seq x y z
N MET A 1 -28.21 -11.19 -23.89
CA MET A 1 -27.40 -11.52 -22.70
C MET A 1 -26.19 -10.62 -22.72
N GLU A 2 -26.27 -9.45 -22.07
CA GLU A 2 -25.11 -8.60 -21.83
C GLU A 2 -24.55 -8.99 -20.45
N LEU A 3 -23.43 -9.72 -20.46
CA LEU A 3 -22.74 -10.21 -19.25
C LEU A 3 -21.44 -9.44 -18.96
N SER A 4 -21.25 -8.23 -19.53
CA SER A 4 -19.94 -7.53 -19.45
C SER A 4 -19.86 -6.39 -18.43
N SER A 5 -20.95 -6.06 -17.74
CA SER A 5 -20.99 -4.92 -16.81
C SER A 5 -20.73 -5.28 -15.34
N ASN A 6 -20.89 -6.55 -14.94
CA ASN A 6 -20.69 -6.99 -13.55
C ASN A 6 -19.20 -7.23 -13.21
N ASP A 7 -18.43 -7.71 -14.18
CA ASP A 7 -17.01 -8.07 -14.04
C ASP A 7 -16.12 -6.85 -13.71
N ASN A 8 -16.47 -5.68 -14.26
CA ASN A 8 -15.75 -4.43 -14.00
C ASN A 8 -15.98 -3.87 -12.59
N GLY A 9 -17.16 -4.13 -11.99
CA GLY A 9 -17.48 -3.67 -10.64
C GLY A 9 -16.80 -4.52 -9.57
N GLU A 10 -16.83 -5.83 -9.75
CA GLU A 10 -16.19 -6.80 -8.85
C GLU A 10 -14.67 -6.63 -8.83
N ARG A 11 -14.05 -6.48 -10.01
CA ARG A 11 -12.61 -6.26 -10.15
C ARG A 11 -12.15 -4.94 -9.52
N LYS A 12 -12.92 -3.85 -9.67
CA LYS A 12 -12.65 -2.59 -8.96
C LYS A 12 -12.71 -2.76 -7.45
N ARG A 13 -13.65 -3.57 -6.95
CA ARG A 13 -13.80 -3.84 -5.52
C ARG A 13 -12.61 -4.61 -4.97
N GLU A 14 -12.14 -5.63 -5.69
CA GLU A 14 -10.93 -6.39 -5.33
C GLU A 14 -9.69 -5.49 -5.26
N ILE A 15 -9.52 -4.60 -6.24
CA ILE A 15 -8.40 -3.65 -6.28
C ILE A 15 -8.45 -2.68 -5.09
N CYS A 16 -9.65 -2.16 -4.76
CA CYS A 16 -9.82 -1.31 -3.58
C CYS A 16 -9.46 -2.05 -2.29
N MET A 17 -9.85 -3.32 -2.15
CA MET A 17 -9.48 -4.15 -0.99
C MET A 17 -7.97 -4.43 -0.95
N GLU A 18 -7.33 -4.72 -2.09
CA GLU A 18 -5.87 -4.92 -2.15
C GLU A 18 -5.14 -3.63 -1.75
N LEU A 19 -5.59 -2.46 -2.23
CA LEU A 19 -5.05 -1.16 -1.84
C LEU A 19 -5.25 -0.88 -0.34
N GLU A 20 -6.43 -1.13 0.22
CA GLU A 20 -6.66 -0.94 1.66
C GLU A 20 -5.76 -1.84 2.51
N ASN A 21 -5.61 -3.11 2.11
CA ASN A 21 -4.73 -4.05 2.82
C ASN A 21 -3.26 -3.61 2.75
N LEU A 22 -2.83 -3.13 1.58
CA LEU A 22 -1.47 -2.63 1.37
C LEU A 22 -1.20 -1.37 2.20
N ARG A 23 -2.21 -0.49 2.32
CA ARG A 23 -2.17 0.70 3.19
C ARG A 23 -2.18 0.36 4.68
N HIS A 24 -2.83 -0.73 5.07
CA HIS A 24 -2.78 -1.23 6.43
C HIS A 24 -1.37 -1.68 6.78
N HIS A 25 -0.76 -2.52 5.93
CA HIS A 25 0.64 -2.95 6.10
C HIS A 25 1.64 -1.79 6.11
N LEU A 26 1.43 -0.75 5.29
CA LEU A 26 2.25 0.46 5.34
C LEU A 26 2.18 1.16 6.70
N ARG A 27 0.97 1.28 7.28
CA ARG A 27 0.79 1.89 8.60
C ARG A 27 1.44 1.08 9.71
N ASP A 28 1.37 -0.25 9.64
CA ASP A 28 2.05 -1.13 10.60
C ASP A 28 3.57 -0.99 10.54
N ILE A 29 4.12 -0.88 9.33
CA ILE A 29 5.56 -0.65 9.15
C ILE A 29 5.95 0.74 9.65
N ASP A 30 5.16 1.77 9.40
CA ASP A 30 5.41 3.12 9.94
C ASP A 30 5.40 3.13 11.48
N ALA A 31 4.49 2.38 12.11
CA ALA A 31 4.47 2.21 13.56
C ALA A 31 5.73 1.49 14.07
N GLN A 32 6.17 0.42 13.40
CA GLN A 32 7.41 -0.30 13.74
C GLN A 32 8.65 0.57 13.55
N ILE A 33 8.68 1.43 12.53
CA ILE A 33 9.76 2.41 12.31
C ILE A 33 9.79 3.39 13.48
N HIS A 34 8.63 3.93 13.87
CA HIS A 34 8.53 4.85 15.00
C HIS A 34 9.04 4.21 16.30
N GLU A 35 8.62 2.98 16.59
CA GLU A 35 9.08 2.21 17.75
C GLU A 35 10.59 1.93 17.68
N ALA A 36 11.11 1.49 16.53
CA ALA A 36 12.53 1.26 16.35
C ALA A 36 13.38 2.53 16.54
N ARG A 37 12.85 3.71 16.20
CA ARG A 37 13.49 5.01 16.49
C ARG A 37 13.54 5.27 17.99
N LEU A 38 12.45 5.04 18.71
CA LEU A 38 12.38 5.26 20.16
C LEU A 38 13.35 4.37 20.93
N ILE A 39 13.52 3.11 20.50
CA ILE A 39 14.38 2.11 21.17
C ILE A 39 15.84 2.20 20.68
N GLY A 40 16.14 3.04 19.69
CA GLY A 40 17.50 3.22 19.16
C GLY A 40 18.03 2.03 18.35
N ARG A 41 17.16 1.19 17.79
CA ARG A 41 17.55 0.01 16.99
C ARG A 41 17.81 0.38 15.53
N ALA A 42 18.96 0.99 15.26
CA ALA A 42 19.34 1.49 13.92
C ALA A 42 19.32 0.41 12.81
N GLY A 43 19.74 -0.82 13.10
CA GLY A 43 19.72 -1.92 12.11
C GLY A 43 18.31 -2.36 11.73
N MET A 44 17.38 -2.40 12.69
CA MET A 44 15.98 -2.71 12.44
C MET A 44 15.28 -1.58 11.70
N LEU A 45 15.66 -0.33 12.00
CA LEU A 45 15.16 0.86 11.33
C LEU A 45 15.50 0.87 9.84
N ALA A 46 16.75 0.59 9.46
CA ALA A 46 17.18 0.57 8.07
C ALA A 46 16.46 -0.53 7.26
N LEU A 47 16.24 -1.70 7.87
CA LEU A 47 15.50 -2.80 7.26
C LEU A 47 14.03 -2.43 7.03
N LEU A 48 13.39 -1.80 8.01
CA LEU A 48 11.98 -1.38 7.92
C LEU A 48 11.77 -0.27 6.89
N ILE A 49 12.69 0.70 6.80
CA ILE A 49 12.65 1.76 5.78
C ILE A 49 12.80 1.17 4.38
N THR A 50 13.79 0.29 4.18
CA THR A 50 13.99 -0.39 2.88
C THR A 50 12.75 -1.19 2.48
N ARG A 51 12.16 -1.91 3.45
CA ARG A 51 10.96 -2.72 3.21
C ARG A 51 9.76 -1.83 2.85
N ARG A 52 9.59 -0.69 3.52
CA ARG A 52 8.55 0.30 3.21
C ARG A 52 8.67 0.83 1.77
N GLU A 53 9.85 1.30 1.40
CA GLU A 53 10.09 1.94 0.10
C GLU A 53 10.02 0.95 -1.06
N PHE A 54 10.66 -0.22 -0.92
CA PHE A 54 10.85 -1.13 -2.05
C PHE A 54 9.65 -2.05 -2.31
N LEU A 55 8.98 -2.53 -1.25
CA LEU A 55 7.91 -3.52 -1.39
C LEU A 55 6.52 -2.89 -1.43
N TYR A 56 6.28 -1.88 -0.60
CA TYR A 56 4.92 -1.37 -0.39
C TYR A 56 4.66 -0.08 -1.17
N LEU A 57 5.57 0.89 -1.12
CA LEU A 57 5.38 2.15 -1.84
C LEU A 57 5.34 1.94 -3.36
N LYS A 58 6.26 1.13 -3.89
CA LYS A 58 6.30 0.79 -5.32
C LYS A 58 5.03 0.08 -5.78
N ARG A 59 4.51 -0.86 -4.98
CA ARG A 59 3.31 -1.62 -5.31
C ARG A 59 2.03 -0.80 -5.17
N GLU A 60 1.96 0.14 -4.23
CA GLU A 60 0.88 1.14 -4.14
C GLU A 60 0.85 2.00 -5.41
N VAL A 61 2.00 2.55 -5.84
CA VAL A 61 2.10 3.38 -7.06
C VAL A 61 1.75 2.58 -8.32
N GLU A 62 2.23 1.33 -8.43
CA GLU A 62 1.90 0.46 -9.57
C GLU A 62 0.39 0.18 -9.65
N LEU A 63 -0.27 -0.11 -8.51
CA LEU A 63 -1.71 -0.35 -8.46
C LEU A 63 -2.50 0.93 -8.75
N GLU A 64 -2.11 2.08 -8.18
CA GLU A 64 -2.76 3.36 -8.43
C GLU A 64 -2.64 3.78 -9.91
N THR A 65 -1.46 3.61 -10.51
CA THR A 65 -1.21 3.91 -11.93
C THR A 65 -1.98 2.96 -12.85
N LYS A 66 -1.93 1.66 -12.58
CA LYS A 66 -2.58 0.63 -13.41
C LYS A 66 -4.10 0.80 -13.48
N TYR A 67 -4.69 1.32 -12.41
CA TYR A 67 -6.15 1.46 -12.31
C TYR A 67 -6.63 2.91 -12.38
N ASN A 68 -5.72 3.86 -12.63
CA ASN A 68 -5.98 5.29 -12.72
C ASN A 68 -6.76 5.82 -11.50
N ILE A 69 -6.52 5.21 -10.33
CA ILE A 69 -7.19 5.55 -9.08
C ILE A 69 -6.32 6.61 -8.41
N PHE A 70 -6.63 7.88 -8.66
CA PHE A 70 -5.99 9.01 -7.99
C PHE A 70 -6.41 9.03 -6.51
N TYR A 71 -5.61 8.45 -5.63
CA TYR A 71 -5.77 8.68 -4.19
C TYR A 71 -4.83 9.79 -3.73
N ARG A 72 -5.44 10.89 -3.32
CA ARG A 72 -4.84 12.03 -2.63
C ARG A 72 -4.23 11.58 -1.29
N ARG A 73 -3.00 11.05 -1.30
CA ARG A 73 -2.22 10.88 -0.05
C ARG A 73 -1.09 11.90 0.09
N TYR A 74 -0.85 12.70 -0.95
CA TYR A 74 0.14 13.78 -1.00
C TYR A 74 -0.47 15.18 -1.29
N LEU A 75 -1.79 15.34 -1.13
CA LEU A 75 -2.42 16.65 -0.92
C LEU A 75 -2.82 16.74 0.55
#